data_AF-A0A850DRF7-F1
#
_entry.id   AF-A0A850DRF7-F1
#
_cell.length_a   1.000
_cell.length_b   1.000
_cell.length_c   1.000
_cell.angle_alpha   90.00
_cell.angle_beta   90.00
_cell.angle_gamma   90.00
#
_symmetry.space_group_name_H-M   'P 1'
#
loop_
_entity.id
_entity.type
_entity.pdbx_description
1 polymer ?
#
loop_
_entity_poly.entity_id
_entity_poly.type
_entity_poly.pdbx_seq_one_letter_code
_entity_poly.pdbx_strand_id
1 'polypeptide(L)' 'MGYHAEVDVEHAIELADAALGAAGHEVTHDETRELGRQIAAGAITGDEAAARLVAKLRSKSPDQPS' A
#
# COMPACT_ATOMS: atom_id res chain seq x y z
N MET A 1 -10.75 3.72 -24.86
CA MET A 1 -10.78 4.35 -23.52
C MET A 1 -9.90 3.50 -22.62
N GLY A 2 -8.74 3.98 -22.19
CA GLY A 2 -7.80 3.19 -21.36
C GLY A 2 -6.73 4.08 -20.70
N TYR A 3 -6.32 5.14 -21.38
CA TYR A 3 -5.33 6.10 -20.89
C TYR A 3 -5.72 6.86 -19.61
N HIS A 4 -7.00 7.07 -19.32
CA HIS A 4 -7.40 7.85 -18.14
C HIS A 4 -7.27 7.06 -16.83
N ALA A 5 -7.64 5.78 -16.82
CA ALA A 5 -7.60 4.97 -15.60
C ALA A 5 -6.17 4.67 -15.14
N GLU A 6 -5.25 4.43 -16.07
CA GLU A 6 -3.83 4.21 -15.74
C GLU A 6 -3.17 5.50 -15.21
N VAL A 7 -3.51 6.66 -15.79
CA VAL A 7 -3.05 7.97 -15.32
C VAL A 7 -3.61 8.30 -13.93
N ASP A 8 -4.86 7.91 -13.64
CA ASP A 8 -5.46 8.11 -12.32
C ASP A 8 -4.79 7.23 -11.25
N VAL A 9 -4.36 6.01 -11.61
CA VAL A 9 -3.61 5.11 -10.72
C VAL A 9 -2.24 5.67 -10.40
N GLU A 10 -1.48 6.10 -11.41
CA GLU A 10 -0.13 6.65 -11.24
C GLU A 10 -0.17 7.92 -10.37
N HIS A 11 -1.10 8.83 -10.66
CA HIS A 11 -1.26 10.06 -9.89
C HIS A 11 -1.64 9.80 -8.42
N ALA A 12 -2.52 8.81 -8.16
CA ALA A 12 -2.87 8.43 -6.79
C ALA A 12 -1.64 7.89 -6.01
N ILE A 13 -0.76 7.14 -6.68
CA ILE A 13 0.47 6.61 -6.08
C ILE A 13 1.48 7.72 -5.83
N GLU A 14 1.69 8.62 -6.80
CA GLU A 14 2.60 9.76 -6.66
C GLU A 14 2.18 10.67 -5.51
N LEU A 15 0.87 10.94 -5.36
CA LEU A 15 0.33 11.72 -4.26
C LEU A 15 0.62 11.05 -2.90
N ALA A 16 0.43 9.74 -2.82
CA ALA A 16 0.70 8.97 -1.60
C ALA A 16 2.20 8.98 -1.26
N ASP A 17 3.08 8.74 -2.23
CA ASP A 17 4.53 8.76 -2.05
C ASP A 17 5.01 10.16 -1.64
N ALA A 18 4.47 11.23 -2.23
CA ALA A 18 4.77 12.61 -1.84
C ALA A 18 4.32 12.91 -0.39
N ALA A 19 3.15 12.44 0.02
CA ALA A 19 2.67 12.59 1.40
C ALA A 19 3.53 11.84 2.41
N LEU A 20 3.96 10.61 2.09
CA LEU A 20 4.93 9.88 2.89
C LEU A 20 6.27 10.62 2.96
N GLY A 21 6.77 11.12 1.83
CA GLY A 21 8.02 11.86 1.74
C GLY A 21 8.01 13.15 2.57
N ALA A 22 6.89 13.88 2.56
CA ALA A 22 6.69 15.06 3.40
C ALA A 22 6.74 14.74 4.91
N ALA A 23 6.38 13.51 5.29
CA ALA A 23 6.49 13.00 6.66
C ALA A 23 7.86 12.36 6.97
N GLY A 24 8.79 12.32 6.01
CA GLY A 24 10.11 11.68 6.17
C GLY A 24 10.06 10.16 6.08
N HIS A 25 9.05 9.60 5.42
CA HIS A 25 8.87 8.17 5.23
C HIS A 25 8.93 7.79 3.74
N GLU A 26 9.25 6.54 3.46
CA GLU A 26 9.23 5.97 2.12
C GLU A 26 8.72 4.53 2.15
N VAL A 27 8.04 4.11 1.07
CA VAL A 27 7.64 2.71 0.90
C VAL A 27 8.83 1.91 0.34
N THR A 28 9.41 1.06 1.19
CA THR A 28 10.57 0.23 0.85
C THR A 28 10.24 -1.20 0.45
N HIS A 29 9.02 -1.68 0.75
CA HIS A 29 8.63 -3.06 0.52
C HIS A 29 7.77 -3.17 -0.75
N ASP A 30 8.20 -4.01 -1.69
CA ASP A 30 7.50 -4.21 -2.98
C ASP A 30 6.06 -4.66 -2.82
N GLU A 31 5.78 -5.49 -1.82
CA GLU A 31 4.43 -5.96 -1.50
C GLU A 31 3.52 -4.82 -1.02
N THR A 32 4.06 -3.87 -0.27
CA THR A 32 3.30 -2.66 0.13
C THR A 32 3.04 -1.77 -1.07
N ARG A 33 3.99 -1.64 -2.00
CA ARG A 33 3.76 -0.93 -3.28
C ARG A 33 2.68 -1.60 -4.12
N GLU A 34 2.67 -2.92 -4.16
CA GLU A 34 1.68 -3.69 -4.91
C GLU A 34 0.27 -3.52 -4.34
N LEU A 35 0.13 -3.51 -3.01
CA LEU A 35 -1.14 -3.17 -2.38
C LEU A 35 -1.58 -1.73 -2.70
N GLY A 36 -0.65 -0.78 -2.72
CA GLY A 36 -0.93 0.60 -3.16
C GLY A 36 -1.50 0.67 -4.58
N ARG A 37 -0.92 -0.09 -5.52
CA ARG A 37 -1.43 -0.21 -6.89
C ARG A 37 -2.84 -0.80 -6.94
N GLN A 38 -3.11 -1.84 -6.17
CA GLN A 38 -4.43 -2.48 -6.13
C GLN A 38 -5.51 -1.55 -5.55
N ILE A 39 -5.16 -0.73 -4.55
CA ILE A 39 -6.07 0.29 -3.99
C ILE A 39 -6.34 1.38 -5.05
N ALA A 40 -5.29 1.91 -5.67
CA ALA A 40 -5.42 2.96 -6.67
C ALA A 40 -6.23 2.49 -7.89
N ALA A 41 -6.11 1.22 -8.28
CA ALA A 41 -6.92 0.60 -9.34
C ALA A 41 -8.37 0.27 -8.92
N GLY A 42 -8.74 0.50 -7.65
CA GLY A 42 -10.05 0.15 -7.10
C GLY A 42 -10.31 -1.36 -6.99
N ALA A 43 -9.27 -2.18 -7.10
CA ALA A 43 -9.37 -3.64 -7.02
C ALA A 43 -9.61 -4.13 -5.58
N ILE A 44 -9.10 -3.40 -4.60
CA ILE A 44 -9.31 -3.63 -3.16
C ILE A 44 -9.50 -2.31 -2.42
N THR A 45 -10.02 -2.35 -1.21
CA THR A 45 -10.09 -1.17 -0.32
C THR A 45 -8.81 -0.99 0.49
N GLY A 46 -8.61 0.22 1.02
CA GLY A 46 -7.51 0.49 1.97
C GLY A 46 -7.59 -0.37 3.23
N ASP A 47 -8.81 -0.60 3.75
CA ASP A 47 -9.02 -1.44 4.94
C ASP A 47 -8.63 -2.90 4.68
N GLU A 48 -8.93 -3.43 3.50
CA GLU A 48 -8.53 -4.78 3.11
C GLU A 48 -7.01 -4.91 3.01
N ALA A 49 -6.34 -3.94 2.39
CA ALA A 49 -4.87 -3.91 2.33
C ALA A 49 -4.25 -3.82 3.73
N ALA A 50 -4.80 -2.99 4.62
CA ALA A 50 -4.36 -2.87 5.99
C ALA A 50 -4.51 -4.19 6.76
N ALA A 51 -5.65 -4.87 6.62
CA ALA A 51 -5.88 -6.18 7.25
C ALA A 51 -4.83 -7.22 6.80
N ARG A 52 -4.47 -7.26 5.51
CA ARG A 52 -3.42 -8.15 4.98
C ARG A 52 -2.06 -7.84 5.60
N LEU A 53 -1.66 -6.57 5.67
CA LEU A 53 -0.38 -6.16 6.28
C LEU A 53 -0.33 -6.48 7.77
N VAL A 54 -1.41 -6.23 8.52
CA VAL A 54 -1.50 -6.55 9.95
C VAL A 54 -1.39 -8.05 10.20
N ALA A 55 -2.09 -8.87 9.41
CA ALA A 55 -2.02 -10.32 9.52
C ALA A 55 -0.60 -10.84 9.28
N LYS A 56 0.11 -10.26 8.30
CA LYS A 56 1.51 -10.60 8.01
C LYS A 56 2.48 -10.19 9.12
N LEU A 57 2.30 -9.01 9.69
CA LEU A 57 3.13 -8.57 10.82
C LEU A 57 2.95 -9.51 12.03
N ARG A 58 1.72 -9.97 12.28
CA ARG A 58 1.43 -10.94 13.34
C ARG A 58 2.00 -12.33 13.07
N SER A 59 2.00 -12.80 11.83
CA SER A 59 2.56 -14.12 11.48
C SER A 59 4.09 -14.15 11.47
N LYS A 60 4.74 -12.99 11.34
CA LYS A 60 6.20 -12.84 11.40
C LYS A 60 6.77 -12.69 12.82
N SER A 61 5.95 -12.77 13.87
CA SER A 61 6.41 -12.78 15.27
C SER A 61 6.47 -14.20 15.82
N PRO A 62 7.62 -14.91 15.75
CA PRO A 62 7.89 -16.06 16.59
C PRO A 62 8.58 -15.60 17.87
N ASP A 63 7.88 -14.92 18.78
CA ASP A 63 8.21 -14.86 20.22
C ASP A 63 7.30 -13.87 20.95
N GLN A 64 6.30 -14.39 21.67
CA GLN A 64 5.81 -13.76 22.89
C GLN A 64 5.92 -14.83 24.00
N PRO A 65 6.83 -14.69 24.97
CA PRO A 65 6.84 -15.57 26.13
C PRO A 65 5.59 -15.31 26.98
N SER A 66 4.96 -16.40 27.43
CA SER A 66 3.83 -16.41 28.37
C SER A 66 4.22 -15.98 29.77
#